data_AF-A0A4V4HIF6-F1
#
_entry.id   AF-A0A4V4HIF6-F1
#
_cell.length_a   1.000
_cell.length_b   1.000
_cell.length_c   1.000
_cell.angle_alpha   90.00
_cell.angle_beta   90.00
_cell.angle_gamma   90.00
#
_symmetry.space_group_name_H-M   'P 1'
#
loop_
_entity.id
_entity.type
_entity.pdbx_description
1 polymer ?
#
loop_
_entity_poly.entity_id
_entity_poly.type
_entity_poly.pdbx_seq_one_letter_code
_entity_poly.pdbx_strand_id
1 'polypeptide(L)'
;MARFDQVTNQTVYKDEVEHAFVNVGGENPTFSFQTTYGYAAIHAYQTYNEINYLTFAEKSWLTASGYAIQLPGQITVSGKNSTFGTECNGTSMVGGVFKTATENDLYIGSISTGYFIVLSSLLANVTSNQTYLEAALQSADFIQNHLTNSNNLVIDGIFADTCGPGPNNQGADISSPNSGIAIEGLSILTSMTQNDTIQNWMEQTVSSAVLDSSWNNGNGIITENTHFNLITGYVAAFQHTTDNSLRQFAKGYLSIQYNAVLSNAAINGSNSYGDFWTKSQQTSSDSGRISALTILVNSMALNRTDDTTNTEPPPSTYTNNGDPSPPSKKNITGIIVGSITGSLGSILGVVAIFIYFRKRHRKDQKHSLHTPAIPTSQYLYDDSSRANTTSFQEGRSSTNFGYRSTETHWNLQQSLQDPSPVQQVPPPNPSSVPNQHPVPQGRMQGTRALSTEQLVRMLVERMQREGQDGDLPPAYCSH
;
A
#
# COMPACT_ATOMS: atom_id res chain seq x y z
N MET A 1 6.42 -8.17 -10.25
CA MET A 1 6.72 -9.49 -10.85
C MET A 1 5.99 -10.60 -10.11
N ALA A 2 6.34 -10.94 -8.86
CA ALA A 2 5.61 -11.94 -8.06
C ALA A 2 4.08 -11.74 -8.06
N ARG A 3 3.60 -10.50 -7.83
CA ARG A 3 2.16 -10.20 -7.91
C ARG A 3 1.53 -10.51 -9.28
N PHE A 4 2.25 -10.29 -10.38
CA PHE A 4 1.76 -10.64 -11.72
C PHE A 4 1.59 -12.16 -11.85
N ASP A 5 2.61 -12.91 -11.44
CA ASP A 5 2.57 -14.38 -11.41
C ASP A 5 1.42 -14.89 -10.54
N GLN A 6 1.22 -14.28 -9.37
CA GLN A 6 0.11 -14.59 -8.47
C GLN A 6 -1.25 -14.38 -9.13
N VAL A 7 -1.51 -13.21 -9.73
CA VAL A 7 -2.81 -12.92 -10.34
C VAL A 7 -3.02 -13.67 -11.64
N THR A 8 -1.96 -14.06 -12.35
CA THR A 8 -2.08 -14.85 -13.59
C THR A 8 -2.01 -16.35 -13.38
N ASN A 9 -1.75 -16.81 -12.15
CA ASN A 9 -1.50 -18.21 -11.80
C ASN A 9 -0.36 -18.81 -12.65
N GLN A 10 0.76 -18.10 -12.69
CA GLN A 10 1.97 -18.46 -13.44
C GLN A 10 3.22 -18.31 -12.56
N THR A 11 4.36 -18.79 -13.04
CA THR A 11 5.67 -18.62 -12.37
C THR A 11 6.73 -18.14 -13.35
N VAL A 12 6.32 -17.36 -14.35
CA VAL A 12 7.19 -16.98 -15.48
C VAL A 12 8.32 -16.07 -15.02
N TYR A 13 8.12 -15.32 -13.94
CA TYR A 13 9.10 -14.37 -13.40
C TYR A 13 9.84 -14.87 -12.15
N LYS A 14 9.67 -16.14 -11.80
CA LYS A 14 10.23 -16.68 -10.56
C LYS A 14 11.75 -16.56 -10.52
N ASP A 15 12.42 -16.95 -11.61
CA ASP A 15 13.88 -16.91 -11.71
C ASP A 15 14.40 -15.47 -11.65
N GLU A 16 13.71 -14.51 -12.28
CA GLU A 16 14.05 -13.08 -12.20
C GLU A 16 13.86 -12.52 -10.80
N VAL A 17 12.78 -12.93 -10.11
CA VAL A 17 12.54 -12.54 -8.73
C VAL A 17 13.65 -13.10 -7.84
N GLU A 18 13.99 -14.38 -7.97
CA GLU A 18 15.08 -15.01 -7.21
C GLU A 18 16.41 -14.28 -7.45
N HIS A 19 16.74 -14.01 -8.71
CA HIS A 19 17.95 -13.28 -9.08
C HIS A 19 17.99 -11.87 -8.48
N ALA A 20 16.86 -11.16 -8.46
CA ALA A 20 16.76 -9.85 -7.82
C ALA A 20 17.03 -9.93 -6.31
N PHE A 21 16.47 -10.92 -5.60
CA PHE A 21 16.72 -11.11 -4.16
C PHE A 21 18.20 -11.42 -3.85
N VAL A 22 18.85 -12.23 -4.68
CA VAL A 22 20.29 -12.53 -4.53
C VAL A 22 21.15 -11.27 -4.69
N ASN A 23 20.85 -10.43 -5.68
CA ASN A 23 21.62 -9.21 -5.93
C ASN A 23 21.40 -8.15 -4.85
N VAL A 24 20.15 -7.98 -4.40
CA VAL A 24 19.82 -7.00 -3.35
C VAL A 24 20.41 -7.38 -1.99
N GLY A 25 20.51 -8.68 -1.67
CA GLY A 25 21.12 -9.13 -0.43
C GLY A 25 22.61 -8.79 -0.27
N GLY A 26 23.30 -8.39 -1.34
CA GLY A 26 24.70 -7.96 -1.34
C GLY A 26 24.91 -6.45 -1.10
N GLU A 27 23.86 -5.64 -1.21
CA GLU A 27 23.91 -4.20 -0.96
C GLU A 27 23.34 -3.92 0.44
N ASN A 28 23.81 -2.89 1.15
CA ASN A 28 23.30 -2.53 2.49
C ASN A 28 22.60 -1.17 2.48
N PRO A 29 21.34 -1.06 2.00
CA PRO A 29 20.63 0.20 1.96
C PRO A 29 19.79 0.38 3.23
N THR A 30 19.47 1.63 3.52
CA THR A 30 18.80 2.15 4.73
C THR A 30 17.59 1.34 5.26
N PHE A 31 17.16 1.62 6.50
CA PHE A 31 16.06 0.91 7.16
C PHE A 31 14.74 0.81 6.35
N SER A 32 14.25 1.91 5.78
CA SER A 32 13.04 1.91 4.93
C SER A 32 13.14 0.96 3.71
N PHE A 33 14.37 0.75 3.22
CA PHE A 33 14.63 -0.21 2.17
C PHE A 33 14.46 -1.65 2.67
N GLN A 34 14.89 -1.95 3.90
CA GLN A 34 14.77 -3.29 4.51
C GLN A 34 13.30 -3.70 4.65
N THR A 35 12.41 -2.83 5.13
CA THR A 35 10.98 -3.17 5.24
C THR A 35 10.30 -3.33 3.88
N THR A 36 10.70 -2.53 2.88
CA THR A 36 10.20 -2.67 1.49
C THR A 36 10.68 -3.98 0.85
N TYR A 37 11.92 -4.39 1.15
CA TYR A 37 12.48 -5.67 0.73
C TYR A 37 11.74 -6.84 1.38
N GLY A 38 11.47 -6.76 2.69
CA GLY A 38 10.64 -7.74 3.41
C GLY A 38 9.22 -7.83 2.85
N TYR A 39 8.61 -6.69 2.52
CA TYR A 39 7.32 -6.62 1.84
C TYR A 39 7.32 -7.34 0.49
N ALA A 40 8.34 -7.11 -0.34
CA ALA A 40 8.47 -7.83 -1.60
C ALA A 40 8.68 -9.34 -1.38
N ALA A 41 9.46 -9.72 -0.36
CA ALA A 41 9.79 -11.10 -0.04
C ALA A 41 8.55 -11.88 0.41
N ILE A 42 7.72 -11.31 1.28
CA ILE A 42 6.52 -12.01 1.77
C ILE A 42 5.49 -12.22 0.66
N HIS A 43 5.37 -11.29 -0.29
CA HIS A 43 4.54 -11.49 -1.49
C HIS A 43 5.12 -12.55 -2.43
N ALA A 44 6.44 -12.62 -2.58
CA ALA A 44 7.09 -13.69 -3.33
C ALA A 44 6.85 -15.06 -2.67
N TYR A 45 6.90 -15.14 -1.34
CA TYR A 45 6.54 -16.34 -0.58
C TYR A 45 5.09 -16.76 -0.84
N GLN A 46 4.13 -15.84 -0.73
CA GLN A 46 2.72 -16.11 -1.01
C GLN A 46 2.45 -16.55 -2.47
N THR A 47 3.33 -16.17 -3.39
CA THR A 47 3.20 -16.51 -4.82
C THR A 47 3.84 -17.85 -5.15
N TYR A 48 5.07 -18.08 -4.70
CA TYR A 48 5.91 -19.21 -5.11
C TYR A 48 6.02 -20.31 -4.05
N ASN A 49 5.58 -20.04 -2.82
CA ASN A 49 5.65 -20.94 -1.66
C ASN A 49 7.06 -21.48 -1.35
N GLU A 50 8.08 -20.65 -1.53
CA GLU A 50 9.48 -21.02 -1.22
C GLU A 50 9.96 -20.41 0.08
N ILE A 51 10.48 -21.26 0.96
CA ILE A 51 10.86 -20.88 2.34
C ILE A 51 11.96 -19.81 2.40
N ASN A 52 12.79 -19.71 1.36
CA ASN A 52 13.83 -18.67 1.27
C ASN A 52 13.21 -17.26 1.29
N TYR A 53 12.08 -17.06 0.61
CA TYR A 53 11.37 -15.78 0.61
C TYR A 53 10.79 -15.44 1.98
N LEU A 54 10.21 -16.43 2.69
CA LEU A 54 9.76 -16.23 4.07
C LEU A 54 10.94 -15.84 4.96
N THR A 55 12.06 -16.54 4.84
CA THR A 55 13.29 -16.24 5.59
C THR A 55 13.78 -14.81 5.35
N PHE A 56 13.71 -14.31 4.11
CA PHE A 56 14.05 -12.91 3.82
C PHE A 56 13.07 -11.91 4.45
N ALA A 57 11.77 -12.21 4.42
CA ALA A 57 10.76 -11.39 5.07
C ALA A 57 10.98 -11.30 6.58
N GLU A 58 11.26 -12.43 7.24
CA GLU A 58 11.52 -12.49 8.68
C GLU A 58 12.79 -11.74 9.09
N LYS A 59 13.88 -11.88 8.31
CA LYS A 59 15.12 -11.12 8.54
C LYS A 59 14.92 -9.61 8.43
N SER A 60 14.14 -9.20 7.43
CA SER A 60 13.78 -7.80 7.22
C SER A 60 12.94 -7.27 8.38
N TRP A 61 11.95 -8.05 8.82
CA TRP A 61 11.12 -7.73 9.98
C TRP A 61 11.94 -7.64 11.26
N LEU A 62 12.85 -8.58 11.51
CA LEU A 62 13.70 -8.58 12.71
C LEU A 62 14.57 -7.33 12.77
N THR A 63 15.12 -6.93 11.62
CA THR A 63 15.88 -5.68 11.49
C THR A 63 15.00 -4.48 11.85
N ALA A 64 13.77 -4.44 11.35
CA ALA A 64 12.81 -3.39 11.66
C ALA A 64 12.39 -3.33 13.13
N SER A 65 12.12 -4.49 13.69
CA SER A 65 11.73 -4.66 15.08
C SER A 65 12.81 -4.13 16.04
N GLY A 66 14.10 -4.27 15.67
CA GLY A 66 15.21 -3.69 16.40
C GLY A 66 15.21 -2.15 16.47
N TYR A 67 14.47 -1.47 15.59
CA TYR A 67 14.27 -0.02 15.58
C TYR A 67 12.85 0.40 15.97
N ALA A 68 12.02 -0.54 16.41
CA ALA A 68 10.69 -0.26 16.93
C ALA A 68 10.75 0.00 18.44
N ILE A 69 9.83 0.82 18.94
CA ILE A 69 9.54 0.91 20.37
C ILE A 69 8.62 -0.26 20.71
N GLN A 70 9.12 -1.25 21.45
CA GLN A 70 8.47 -2.54 21.65
C GLN A 70 7.76 -2.65 23.00
N LEU A 71 8.26 -1.96 24.03
CA LEU A 71 7.82 -2.14 25.41
C LEU A 71 7.32 -0.83 26.02
N PRO A 72 6.24 -0.88 26.83
CA PRO A 72 5.89 0.24 27.70
C PRO A 72 7.07 0.60 28.60
N GLY A 73 7.34 1.89 28.77
CA GLY A 73 8.47 2.36 29.58
C GLY A 73 9.82 2.36 28.86
N GLN A 74 9.88 1.89 27.61
CA GLN A 74 11.10 1.95 26.81
C GLN A 74 11.43 3.40 26.47
N ILE A 75 12.64 3.83 26.85
CA ILE A 75 13.15 5.19 26.61
C ILE A 75 14.36 5.21 25.67
N THR A 76 14.84 4.05 25.24
CA THR A 76 15.99 3.88 24.34
C THR A 76 15.74 2.72 23.38
N VAL A 77 16.36 2.78 22.20
CA VAL A 77 16.38 1.70 21.20
C VAL A 77 17.83 1.41 20.83
N SER A 78 18.15 0.15 20.54
CA SER A 78 19.51 -0.22 20.13
C SER A 78 19.96 0.59 18.92
N GLY A 79 21.18 1.12 18.95
CA GLY A 79 21.69 2.00 17.90
C GLY A 79 21.17 3.45 17.97
N LYS A 80 20.41 3.83 19.00
CA LYS A 80 20.06 5.23 19.31
C LYS A 80 20.79 5.67 20.58
N ASN A 81 21.41 6.85 20.54
CA ASN A 81 22.18 7.38 21.68
C ASN A 81 21.35 8.28 22.58
N SER A 82 20.19 8.72 22.11
CA SER A 82 19.32 9.66 22.82
C SER A 82 18.13 8.95 23.45
N THR A 83 17.74 9.42 24.63
CA THR A 83 16.52 9.00 25.31
C THR A 83 15.31 9.76 24.76
N PHE A 84 14.15 9.12 24.70
CA PHE A 84 12.87 9.73 24.32
C PHE A 84 11.79 9.48 25.39
N GLY A 85 10.68 10.20 25.31
CA GLY A 85 9.54 10.02 26.21
C GLY A 85 8.83 8.69 25.97
N THR A 86 8.31 8.07 27.04
CA THR A 86 7.53 6.82 26.91
C THR A 86 6.14 7.05 26.31
N GLU A 87 5.69 8.29 26.36
CA GLU A 87 4.39 8.75 25.90
C GLU A 87 4.52 10.09 25.19
N CYS A 88 3.61 10.35 24.26
CA CYS A 88 3.41 11.64 23.64
C CYS A 88 1.95 12.07 23.83
N ASN A 89 1.73 13.26 24.40
CA ASN A 89 0.37 13.76 24.71
C ASN A 89 -0.49 12.78 25.53
N GLY A 90 0.12 11.98 26.41
CA GLY A 90 -0.56 11.00 27.26
C GLY A 90 -0.92 9.69 26.57
N THR A 91 -0.44 9.44 25.35
CA THR A 91 -0.60 8.16 24.65
C THR A 91 0.75 7.48 24.43
N SER A 92 0.75 6.15 24.52
CA SER A 92 1.96 5.32 24.42
C SER A 92 2.68 5.50 23.07
N MET A 93 4.02 5.46 23.09
CA MET A 93 4.87 5.49 21.90
C MET A 93 5.20 4.09 21.34
N VAL A 94 4.72 3.03 22.00
CA VAL A 94 4.91 1.64 21.54
C VAL A 94 4.33 1.45 20.14
N GLY A 95 5.05 0.71 19.29
CA GLY A 95 4.70 0.47 17.88
C GLY A 95 5.34 1.48 16.91
N GLY A 96 5.84 2.62 17.38
CA GLY A 96 6.55 3.58 16.54
C GLY A 96 7.90 3.03 16.07
N VAL A 97 8.23 3.25 14.79
CA VAL A 97 9.49 2.78 14.18
C VAL A 97 10.34 3.93 13.65
N PHE A 98 11.58 4.03 14.13
CA PHE A 98 12.52 5.07 13.70
C PHE A 98 12.83 4.96 12.20
N LYS A 99 12.91 6.10 11.53
CA LYS A 99 13.11 6.16 10.07
C LYS A 99 14.52 5.73 9.65
N THR A 100 15.51 6.07 10.45
CA THR A 100 16.94 5.89 10.15
C THR A 100 17.66 5.14 11.26
N ALA A 101 18.82 4.57 10.95
CA ALA A 101 19.74 4.00 11.94
C ALA A 101 20.68 5.06 12.55
N THR A 102 20.56 6.33 12.15
CA THR A 102 21.43 7.39 12.65
C THR A 102 21.19 7.59 14.15
N GLU A 103 22.27 7.56 14.94
CA GLU A 103 22.19 7.44 16.40
C GLU A 103 21.46 8.59 17.09
N ASN A 104 21.55 9.80 16.52
CA ASN A 104 20.98 11.03 17.09
C ASN A 104 19.69 11.47 16.39
N ASP A 105 19.19 10.68 15.43
CA ASP A 105 17.96 10.98 14.71
C ASP A 105 16.79 10.24 15.37
N LEU A 106 15.97 10.97 16.13
CA LEU A 106 14.80 10.43 16.81
C LEU A 106 13.51 10.54 15.97
N TYR A 107 13.63 10.72 14.65
CA TYR A 107 12.47 10.78 13.79
C TYR A 107 11.82 9.40 13.60
N ILE A 108 10.55 9.30 13.99
CA ILE A 108 9.67 8.16 13.72
C ILE A 108 8.83 8.50 12.49
N GLY A 109 9.00 7.71 11.43
CA GLY A 109 8.38 7.98 10.13
C GLY A 109 7.18 7.08 9.86
N SER A 110 6.18 7.63 9.18
CA SER A 110 4.98 6.89 8.74
C SER A 110 5.28 5.83 7.69
N ILE A 111 6.25 6.05 6.79
CA ILE A 111 6.69 5.01 5.85
C ILE A 111 7.28 3.81 6.60
N SER A 112 8.17 4.07 7.55
CA SER A 112 8.86 3.07 8.36
C SER A 112 7.89 2.27 9.23
N THR A 113 7.03 2.98 9.97
CA THR A 113 6.01 2.37 10.83
C THR A 113 4.95 1.67 9.97
N GLY A 114 4.56 2.28 8.86
CA GLY A 114 3.60 1.76 7.89
C GLY A 114 4.04 0.44 7.25
N TYR A 115 5.25 0.35 6.71
CA TYR A 115 5.70 -0.93 6.16
C TYR A 115 5.91 -1.97 7.26
N PHE A 116 6.24 -1.55 8.48
CA PHE A 116 6.32 -2.46 9.62
C PHE A 116 4.96 -3.06 9.99
N ILE A 117 3.88 -2.28 10.05
CA ILE A 117 2.51 -2.83 10.24
C ILE A 117 2.14 -3.79 9.10
N VAL A 118 2.38 -3.41 7.83
CA VAL A 118 2.05 -4.29 6.68
C VAL A 118 2.82 -5.61 6.75
N LEU A 119 4.14 -5.54 6.93
CA LEU A 119 4.99 -6.74 6.99
C LEU A 119 4.64 -7.62 8.19
N SER A 120 4.42 -7.02 9.36
CA SER A 120 3.98 -7.73 10.56
C SER A 120 2.64 -8.42 10.33
N SER A 121 1.68 -7.74 9.69
CA SER A 121 0.37 -8.31 9.39
C SER A 121 0.45 -9.47 8.41
N LEU A 122 1.24 -9.34 7.34
CA LEU A 122 1.44 -10.40 6.35
C LEU A 122 2.15 -11.62 6.96
N LEU A 123 3.18 -11.40 7.78
CA LEU A 123 3.88 -12.47 8.49
C LEU A 123 2.96 -13.17 9.50
N ALA A 124 2.18 -12.42 10.28
CA ALA A 124 1.17 -12.98 11.18
C ALA A 124 0.17 -13.85 10.42
N ASN A 125 -0.32 -13.36 9.28
CA ASN A 125 -1.29 -14.09 8.45
C ASN A 125 -0.74 -15.44 7.96
N VAL A 126 0.51 -15.48 7.47
CA VAL A 126 1.07 -16.72 6.90
C VAL A 126 1.67 -17.67 7.93
N THR A 127 2.12 -17.17 9.10
CA THR A 127 2.78 -17.98 10.12
C THR A 127 1.90 -18.28 11.34
N SER A 128 0.77 -17.57 11.49
CA SER A 128 -0.05 -17.57 12.72
C SER A 128 0.75 -17.22 13.99
N ASN A 129 1.87 -16.52 13.86
CA ASN A 129 2.73 -16.15 14.99
C ASN A 129 2.21 -14.89 15.68
N GLN A 130 1.91 -15.02 16.97
CA GLN A 130 1.34 -13.95 17.80
C GLN A 130 2.26 -12.73 17.93
N THR A 131 3.58 -12.92 17.93
CA THR A 131 4.55 -11.81 18.01
C THR A 131 4.40 -10.83 16.86
N TYR A 132 4.18 -11.34 15.64
CA TYR A 132 3.94 -10.49 14.48
C TYR A 132 2.58 -9.79 14.57
N LEU A 133 1.56 -10.47 15.06
CA LEU A 133 0.23 -9.88 15.24
C LEU A 133 0.26 -8.73 16.27
N GLU A 134 0.91 -8.94 17.41
CA GLU A 134 1.04 -7.91 18.46
C GLU A 134 1.82 -6.69 17.96
N ALA A 135 2.92 -6.90 17.25
CA ALA A 135 3.68 -5.80 16.65
C ALA A 135 2.84 -5.01 15.63
N ALA A 136 2.02 -5.68 14.84
CA ALA A 136 1.11 -5.03 13.90
C ALA A 136 0.05 -4.19 14.61
N LEU A 137 -0.58 -4.73 15.67
CA LEU A 137 -1.57 -4.01 16.48
C LEU A 137 -0.98 -2.77 17.16
N GLN A 138 0.18 -2.91 17.79
CA GLN A 138 0.90 -1.81 18.42
C GLN A 138 1.25 -0.71 17.41
N SER A 139 1.70 -1.10 16.20
CA SER A 139 2.03 -0.15 15.14
C SER A 139 0.78 0.56 14.60
N ALA A 140 -0.36 -0.15 14.52
CA ALA A 140 -1.65 0.44 14.15
C ALA A 140 -2.06 1.51 15.17
N ASP A 141 -2.00 1.19 16.47
CA ASP A 141 -2.30 2.13 17.55
C ASP A 141 -1.37 3.34 17.51
N PHE A 142 -0.07 3.14 17.23
CA PHE A 142 0.87 4.25 17.08
C PHE A 142 0.47 5.20 15.94
N ILE A 143 0.20 4.66 14.74
CA ILE A 143 -0.18 5.46 13.58
C ILE A 143 -1.47 6.24 13.88
N GLN A 144 -2.47 5.58 14.48
CA GLN A 144 -3.74 6.21 14.82
C GLN A 144 -3.56 7.36 15.82
N ASN A 145 -2.77 7.15 16.87
CA ASN A 145 -2.63 8.11 17.96
C ASN A 145 -1.69 9.28 17.63
N HIS A 146 -0.66 9.06 16.82
CA HIS A 146 0.43 10.02 16.63
C HIS A 146 0.61 10.50 15.21
N LEU A 147 0.24 9.69 14.21
CA LEU A 147 0.53 9.96 12.81
C LEU A 147 -0.72 10.26 11.98
N THR A 148 -1.86 10.46 12.63
CA THR A 148 -3.14 10.68 11.95
C THR A 148 -3.67 12.08 12.26
N ASN A 149 -4.12 12.79 11.23
CA ASN A 149 -4.74 14.11 11.39
C ASN A 149 -6.24 14.01 11.70
N SER A 150 -6.91 15.16 11.84
CA SER A 150 -8.36 15.22 12.12
C SER A 150 -9.26 14.60 11.05
N ASN A 151 -8.74 14.37 9.83
CA ASN A 151 -9.45 13.77 8.71
C ASN A 151 -9.05 12.31 8.50
N ASN A 152 -8.43 11.67 9.49
CA ASN A 152 -7.95 10.29 9.37
C ASN A 152 -6.88 10.07 8.29
N LEU A 153 -6.20 11.13 7.82
CA LEU A 153 -5.10 11.01 6.87
C LEU A 153 -3.78 10.96 7.60
N VAL A 154 -2.84 10.20 7.04
CA VAL A 154 -1.55 9.92 7.71
C VAL A 154 -0.51 10.97 7.32
N ILE A 155 0.09 11.61 8.34
CA ILE A 155 1.18 12.60 8.19
C ILE A 155 2.52 11.90 7.91
N ASP A 156 3.62 12.63 7.76
CA ASP A 156 4.94 12.04 7.46
C ASP A 156 5.64 11.42 8.67
N GLY A 157 5.45 11.98 9.86
CA GLY A 157 6.07 11.45 11.07
C GLY A 157 6.14 12.45 12.21
N ILE A 158 6.79 12.03 13.29
CA ILE A 158 7.05 12.85 14.47
C ILE A 158 8.46 12.58 15.00
N PHE A 159 8.99 13.52 15.77
CA PHE A 159 10.19 13.30 16.57
C PHE A 159 9.82 12.79 17.96
N ALA A 160 10.48 11.71 18.40
CA ALA A 160 10.13 11.03 19.65
C ALA A 160 10.45 11.85 20.92
N ASP A 161 11.34 12.82 20.83
CA ASP A 161 11.72 13.73 21.93
C ASP A 161 10.83 14.97 22.02
N THR A 162 10.25 15.43 20.91
CA THR A 162 9.36 16.60 20.90
C THR A 162 7.88 16.26 20.78
N CYS A 163 7.54 15.00 20.51
CA CYS A 163 6.17 14.52 20.35
C CYS A 163 5.38 15.24 19.26
N GLY A 164 6.06 15.60 18.17
CA GLY A 164 5.43 16.30 17.06
C GLY A 164 6.37 16.55 15.89
N PRO A 165 5.95 17.41 14.94
CA PRO A 165 6.79 17.82 13.82
C PRO A 165 8.09 18.48 14.30
N GLY A 166 9.15 18.27 13.53
CA GLY A 166 10.44 18.89 13.78
C GLY A 166 10.52 20.34 13.30
N PRO A 167 11.73 20.93 13.32
CA PRO A 167 11.98 22.25 12.75
C PRO A 167 11.44 22.37 11.32
N ASN A 168 10.86 23.54 10.99
CA ASN A 168 10.24 23.83 9.69
C ASN A 168 9.04 22.91 9.33
N ASN A 169 8.30 22.41 10.34
CA ASN A 169 7.16 21.50 10.18
C ASN A 169 7.54 20.16 9.54
N GLN A 170 8.79 19.71 9.69
CA GLN A 170 9.21 18.40 9.22
C GLN A 170 8.35 17.31 9.87
N GLY A 171 7.66 16.51 9.06
CA GLY A 171 6.79 15.43 9.53
C GLY A 171 5.30 15.77 9.54
N ALA A 172 4.92 17.04 9.45
CA ALA A 172 3.53 17.45 9.47
C ALA A 172 2.77 17.22 8.15
N ASP A 173 3.49 17.01 7.06
CA ASP A 173 2.90 16.89 5.73
C ASP A 173 2.06 15.62 5.61
N ILE A 174 0.85 15.77 5.09
CA ILE A 174 -0.02 14.65 4.76
C ILE A 174 0.44 14.06 3.44
N SER A 175 0.52 12.73 3.36
CA SER A 175 1.14 12.03 2.24
C SER A 175 0.26 10.87 1.76
N SER A 176 0.01 10.80 0.45
CA SER A 176 -0.81 9.74 -0.14
C SER A 176 -0.18 8.34 0.01
N PRO A 177 1.16 8.17 -0.11
CA PRO A 177 1.80 6.91 0.24
C PRO A 177 1.56 6.46 1.67
N ASN A 178 1.66 7.38 2.64
CA ASN A 178 1.53 7.03 4.06
C ASN A 178 0.12 6.53 4.38
N SER A 179 -0.89 7.23 3.83
CA SER A 179 -2.29 6.82 3.98
C SER A 179 -2.55 5.48 3.28
N GLY A 180 -1.97 5.27 2.09
CA GLY A 180 -2.06 4.00 1.36
C GLY A 180 -1.50 2.79 2.12
N ILE A 181 -0.30 2.94 2.70
CA ILE A 181 0.34 1.88 3.51
C ILE A 181 -0.48 1.57 4.77
N ALA A 182 -1.00 2.60 5.44
CA ALA A 182 -1.87 2.40 6.60
C ALA A 182 -3.14 1.62 6.20
N ILE A 183 -3.82 2.04 5.12
CA ILE A 183 -4.99 1.30 4.60
C ILE A 183 -4.63 -0.17 4.33
N GLU A 184 -3.48 -0.46 3.72
CA GLU A 184 -3.04 -1.82 3.43
C GLU A 184 -2.89 -2.65 4.71
N GLY A 185 -2.12 -2.14 5.69
CA GLY A 185 -1.88 -2.85 6.96
C GLY A 185 -3.18 -3.10 7.74
N LEU A 186 -4.05 -2.09 7.81
CA LEU A 186 -5.33 -2.20 8.53
C LEU A 186 -6.31 -3.14 7.84
N SER A 187 -6.33 -3.16 6.51
CA SER A 187 -7.16 -4.09 5.74
C SER A 187 -6.77 -5.54 6.04
N ILE A 188 -5.47 -5.82 6.14
CA ILE A 188 -5.00 -7.16 6.49
C ILE A 188 -5.34 -7.48 7.95
N LEU A 189 -5.08 -6.57 8.89
CA LEU A 189 -5.37 -6.77 10.32
C LEU A 189 -6.84 -7.02 10.61
N THR A 190 -7.73 -6.25 9.99
CA THR A 190 -9.19 -6.39 10.17
C THR A 190 -9.65 -7.77 9.74
N SER A 191 -9.13 -8.29 8.63
CA SER A 191 -9.47 -9.66 8.18
C SER A 191 -9.01 -10.77 9.13
N MET A 192 -7.96 -10.54 9.92
CA MET A 192 -7.45 -11.52 10.89
C MET A 192 -8.11 -11.39 12.26
N THR A 193 -8.40 -10.16 12.69
CA THR A 193 -8.77 -9.85 14.09
C THR A 193 -10.26 -9.61 14.28
N GLN A 194 -10.98 -9.23 13.21
CA GLN A 194 -12.37 -8.77 13.28
C GLN A 194 -12.56 -7.63 14.31
N ASN A 195 -11.56 -6.76 14.45
CA ASN A 195 -11.60 -5.63 15.38
C ASN A 195 -12.34 -4.45 14.74
N ASP A 196 -13.55 -4.16 15.24
CA ASP A 196 -14.42 -3.09 14.75
C ASP A 196 -13.76 -1.70 14.81
N THR A 197 -12.91 -1.42 15.80
CA THR A 197 -12.22 -0.13 15.92
C THR A 197 -11.24 0.07 14.76
N ILE A 198 -10.44 -0.97 14.46
CA ILE A 198 -9.48 -0.95 13.35
C ILE A 198 -10.24 -0.88 12.01
N GLN A 199 -11.36 -1.58 11.89
CA GLN A 199 -12.21 -1.55 10.70
C GLN A 199 -12.78 -0.15 10.45
N ASN A 200 -13.39 0.46 11.47
CA ASN A 200 -13.94 1.80 11.37
C ASN A 200 -12.87 2.82 10.97
N TRP A 201 -11.66 2.72 11.55
CA TRP A 201 -10.57 3.61 11.19
C TRP A 201 -10.09 3.40 9.74
N MET A 202 -9.98 2.14 9.29
CA MET A 202 -9.65 1.80 7.91
C MET A 202 -10.68 2.39 6.93
N GLU A 203 -11.98 2.22 7.19
CA GLU A 203 -13.06 2.76 6.36
C GLU A 203 -13.05 4.30 6.29
N GLN A 204 -12.80 4.96 7.43
CA GLN A 204 -12.65 6.41 7.47
C GLN A 204 -11.42 6.89 6.70
N THR A 205 -10.30 6.17 6.80
CA THR A 205 -9.07 6.51 6.07
C THR A 205 -9.27 6.32 4.56
N VAL A 206 -9.90 5.22 4.13
CA VAL A 206 -10.23 4.95 2.72
C VAL A 206 -11.17 6.00 2.13
N SER A 207 -12.19 6.43 2.86
CA SER A 207 -13.10 7.48 2.37
C SER A 207 -12.41 8.84 2.32
N SER A 208 -11.72 9.24 3.38
CA SER A 208 -11.04 10.54 3.48
C SER A 208 -9.90 10.68 2.46
N ALA A 209 -9.18 9.60 2.16
CA ALA A 209 -8.12 9.60 1.16
C ALA A 209 -8.62 9.93 -0.26
N VAL A 210 -9.91 9.77 -0.54
CA VAL A 210 -10.56 10.18 -1.81
C VAL A 210 -11.26 11.53 -1.68
N LEU A 211 -11.99 11.74 -0.58
CA LEU A 211 -12.92 12.86 -0.45
C LEU A 211 -12.25 14.15 0.04
N ASP A 212 -11.25 14.03 0.92
CA ASP A 212 -10.71 15.14 1.71
C ASP A 212 -9.23 15.41 1.43
N SER A 213 -8.66 14.72 0.43
CA SER A 213 -7.25 14.85 0.06
C SER A 213 -7.01 15.77 -1.13
N SER A 214 -5.80 16.35 -1.20
CA SER A 214 -5.36 17.16 -2.33
C SER A 214 -4.76 16.35 -3.48
N TRP A 215 -4.48 15.06 -3.26
CA TRP A 215 -3.85 14.19 -4.25
C TRP A 215 -4.82 13.60 -5.27
N ASN A 216 -6.11 13.94 -5.20
CA ASN A 216 -7.11 13.60 -6.21
C ASN A 216 -7.62 14.85 -6.92
N ASN A 217 -7.75 14.78 -8.24
CA ASN A 217 -8.42 15.84 -9.00
C ASN A 217 -9.96 15.76 -8.87
N GLY A 218 -10.67 16.69 -9.52
CA GLY A 218 -12.13 16.72 -9.50
C GLY A 218 -12.84 15.49 -10.10
N ASN A 219 -12.11 14.63 -10.82
CA ASN A 219 -12.61 13.39 -11.41
C ASN A 219 -12.18 12.16 -10.60
N GLY A 220 -11.57 12.36 -9.42
CA GLY A 220 -11.06 11.28 -8.58
C GLY A 220 -9.80 10.61 -9.13
N ILE A 221 -9.09 11.23 -10.07
CA ILE A 221 -7.81 10.71 -10.60
C ILE A 221 -6.67 11.22 -9.73
N ILE A 222 -5.74 10.35 -9.37
CA ILE A 222 -4.56 10.73 -8.59
C ILE A 222 -3.70 11.72 -9.39
N THR A 223 -3.31 12.82 -8.75
CA THR A 223 -2.54 13.92 -9.35
C THR A 223 -1.05 13.87 -9.05
N GLU A 224 -0.68 13.14 -8.00
CA GLU A 224 0.72 12.95 -7.59
C GLU A 224 1.43 11.97 -8.54
N ASN A 225 2.74 11.78 -8.37
CA ASN A 225 3.53 10.80 -9.13
C ASN A 225 3.80 9.51 -8.34
N THR A 226 3.51 9.50 -7.04
CA THR A 226 3.72 8.36 -6.13
C THR A 226 2.41 7.60 -5.91
N HIS A 227 2.11 6.70 -6.84
CA HIS A 227 0.82 6.00 -6.86
C HIS A 227 0.81 4.66 -6.13
N PHE A 228 1.98 4.02 -6.02
CA PHE A 228 2.10 2.60 -5.66
C PHE A 228 1.33 2.24 -4.39
N ASN A 229 1.64 2.91 -3.28
CA ASN A 229 1.11 2.56 -1.97
C ASN A 229 -0.38 2.85 -1.80
N LEU A 230 -0.88 3.92 -2.44
CA LEU A 230 -2.30 4.19 -2.42
C LEU A 230 -3.05 3.11 -3.20
N ILE A 231 -2.55 2.70 -4.37
CA ILE A 231 -3.16 1.60 -5.13
C ILE A 231 -3.13 0.29 -4.33
N THR A 232 -2.00 -0.10 -3.73
CA THR A 232 -1.93 -1.35 -2.96
C THR A 232 -2.84 -1.31 -1.73
N GLY A 233 -2.96 -0.16 -1.05
CA GLY A 233 -3.93 0.05 0.02
C GLY A 233 -5.37 -0.23 -0.41
N TYR A 234 -5.83 0.37 -1.52
CA TYR A 234 -7.20 0.13 -2.01
C TYR A 234 -7.42 -1.29 -2.49
N VAL A 235 -6.40 -1.93 -3.07
CA VAL A 235 -6.46 -3.34 -3.44
C VAL A 235 -6.62 -4.21 -2.19
N ALA A 236 -5.86 -3.94 -1.13
CA ALA A 236 -6.00 -4.65 0.13
C ALA A 236 -7.39 -4.43 0.75
N ALA A 237 -7.90 -3.19 0.76
CA ALA A 237 -9.25 -2.90 1.22
C ALA A 237 -10.30 -3.69 0.43
N PHE A 238 -10.19 -3.74 -0.90
CA PHE A 238 -11.06 -4.55 -1.75
C PHE A 238 -10.97 -6.06 -1.44
N GLN A 239 -9.76 -6.57 -1.21
CA GLN A 239 -9.52 -8.00 -1.02
C GLN A 239 -9.97 -8.49 0.37
N HIS A 240 -9.76 -7.67 1.40
CA HIS A 240 -9.87 -8.11 2.79
C HIS A 240 -11.14 -7.63 3.52
N THR A 241 -11.85 -6.61 3.01
CA THR A 241 -13.08 -6.13 3.67
C THR A 241 -14.24 -7.12 3.55
N THR A 242 -15.05 -7.25 4.60
CA THR A 242 -16.34 -7.94 4.55
C THR A 242 -17.49 -7.00 4.19
N ASP A 243 -17.28 -5.68 4.27
CA ASP A 243 -18.29 -4.67 3.90
C ASP A 243 -18.40 -4.56 2.37
N ASN A 244 -19.55 -4.92 1.83
CA ASN A 244 -19.80 -4.87 0.39
C ASN A 244 -19.77 -3.44 -0.17
N SER A 245 -20.23 -2.44 0.59
CA SER A 245 -20.20 -1.04 0.18
C SER A 245 -18.77 -0.55 0.05
N LEU A 246 -17.91 -0.86 1.03
CA LEU A 246 -16.49 -0.52 0.98
C LEU A 246 -15.79 -1.24 -0.17
N ARG A 247 -16.12 -2.53 -0.39
CA ARG A 247 -15.59 -3.31 -1.51
C ARG A 247 -15.94 -2.66 -2.85
N GLN A 248 -17.19 -2.26 -3.05
CA GLN A 248 -17.62 -1.58 -4.28
C GLN A 248 -17.00 -0.19 -4.42
N PHE A 249 -16.84 0.55 -3.32
CA PHE A 249 -16.15 1.84 -3.31
C PHE A 249 -14.69 1.69 -3.76
N ALA A 250 -13.95 0.73 -3.19
CA ALA A 250 -12.57 0.46 -3.55
C ALA A 250 -12.44 0.01 -5.02
N LYS A 251 -13.33 -0.89 -5.48
CA LYS A 251 -13.39 -1.33 -6.88
C LYS A 251 -13.60 -0.14 -7.82
N GLY A 252 -14.58 0.72 -7.53
CA GLY A 252 -14.88 1.91 -8.31
C GLY A 252 -13.70 2.87 -8.41
N TYR A 253 -13.03 3.16 -7.29
CA TYR A 253 -11.83 4.01 -7.28
C TYR A 253 -10.68 3.42 -8.10
N LEU A 254 -10.40 2.13 -7.95
CA LEU A 254 -9.36 1.44 -8.73
C LEU A 254 -9.68 1.44 -10.23
N SER A 255 -10.96 1.27 -10.61
CA SER A 255 -11.39 1.36 -12.01
C SER A 255 -11.17 2.75 -12.61
N ILE A 256 -11.38 3.83 -11.84
CA ILE A 256 -11.07 5.20 -12.28
C ILE A 256 -9.57 5.33 -12.57
N GLN A 257 -8.71 4.85 -11.67
CA GLN A 257 -7.25 4.92 -11.86
C GLN A 257 -6.80 4.10 -13.07
N TYR A 258 -7.34 2.88 -13.23
CA TYR A 258 -7.06 2.01 -14.37
C TYR A 258 -7.38 2.71 -15.70
N ASN A 259 -8.58 3.29 -15.81
CA ASN A 259 -9.00 4.00 -17.02
C ASN A 259 -8.16 5.23 -17.30
N ALA A 260 -7.74 5.96 -16.25
CA ALA A 260 -6.86 7.10 -16.36
C ALA A 260 -5.47 6.70 -16.89
N VAL A 261 -4.92 5.58 -16.42
CA VAL A 261 -3.64 5.05 -16.92
C VAL A 261 -3.72 4.68 -18.40
N LEU A 262 -4.78 3.97 -18.81
CA LEU A 262 -4.96 3.59 -20.22
C LEU A 262 -5.16 4.80 -21.15
N SER A 263 -5.93 5.79 -20.70
CA SER A 263 -6.31 6.92 -21.55
C SER A 263 -5.25 8.02 -21.61
N ASN A 264 -4.53 8.24 -20.50
CA ASN A 264 -3.70 9.42 -20.33
C ASN A 264 -2.22 9.07 -20.15
N ALA A 265 -1.90 8.03 -19.38
CA ALA A 265 -0.51 7.71 -19.07
C ALA A 265 0.18 6.93 -20.21
N ALA A 266 -0.58 6.14 -20.98
CA ALA A 266 -0.05 5.40 -22.12
C ALA A 266 0.51 6.35 -23.21
N ILE A 267 1.72 6.05 -23.67
CA ILE A 267 2.38 6.80 -24.73
C ILE A 267 1.93 6.25 -26.09
N ASN A 268 1.25 7.10 -26.87
CA ASN A 268 0.70 6.75 -28.18
C ASN A 268 1.72 6.03 -29.08
N GLY A 269 1.34 4.87 -29.61
CA GLY A 269 2.18 4.06 -30.50
C GLY A 269 3.29 3.28 -29.79
N SER A 270 3.26 3.14 -28.47
CA SER A 270 4.26 2.39 -27.70
C SER A 270 3.65 1.59 -26.54
N ASN A 271 4.47 0.75 -25.89
CA ASN A 271 4.12 0.02 -24.66
C ASN A 271 4.69 0.70 -23.40
N SER A 272 4.83 2.01 -23.44
CA SER A 272 5.44 2.79 -22.35
C SER A 272 4.44 3.74 -21.74
N TYR A 273 4.68 4.12 -20.48
CA TYR A 273 3.79 4.91 -19.66
C TYR A 273 4.56 6.09 -19.04
N GLY A 274 3.91 7.25 -18.95
CA GLY A 274 4.43 8.44 -18.26
C GLY A 274 3.94 8.56 -16.82
N ASP A 275 4.42 9.59 -16.12
CA ASP A 275 4.21 9.76 -14.67
C ASP A 275 2.81 10.24 -14.28
N PHE A 276 2.14 10.98 -15.17
CA PHE A 276 0.86 11.62 -14.85
C PHE A 276 -0.32 10.93 -15.51
N TRP A 277 -1.37 10.70 -14.73
CA TRP A 277 -2.60 10.04 -15.17
C TRP A 277 -3.73 11.02 -15.50
N THR A 278 -3.49 12.32 -15.29
CA THR A 278 -4.49 13.38 -15.48
C THR A 278 -4.50 14.00 -16.88
N LYS A 279 -3.47 13.70 -17.69
CA LYS A 279 -3.30 14.24 -19.04
C LYS A 279 -2.46 13.30 -19.90
N SER A 280 -2.66 13.36 -21.21
CA SER A 280 -1.87 12.62 -22.19
C SER A 280 -0.36 12.87 -22.02
N GLN A 281 0.43 11.80 -22.07
CA GLN A 281 1.87 11.82 -21.90
C GLN A 281 2.59 11.69 -23.26
N GLN A 282 3.76 12.34 -23.37
CA GLN A 282 4.65 12.24 -24.54
C GLN A 282 5.98 11.56 -24.23
N THR A 283 6.34 11.47 -22.95
CA THR A 283 7.58 10.89 -22.47
C THR A 283 7.29 9.83 -21.42
N SER A 284 8.02 8.73 -21.47
CA SER A 284 7.98 7.68 -20.45
C SER A 284 9.07 7.87 -19.42
N SER A 285 8.84 7.31 -18.24
CA SER A 285 9.82 7.20 -17.16
C SER A 285 9.72 5.80 -16.55
N ASP A 286 10.76 5.35 -15.85
CA ASP A 286 10.69 4.07 -15.14
C ASP A 286 9.67 4.12 -13.99
N SER A 287 9.57 5.26 -13.29
CA SER A 287 8.58 5.47 -12.23
C SER A 287 7.14 5.40 -12.75
N GLY A 288 6.86 6.04 -13.88
CA GLY A 288 5.57 5.99 -14.55
C GLY A 288 5.20 4.59 -15.02
N ARG A 289 6.18 3.83 -15.55
CA ARG A 289 6.00 2.42 -15.94
C ARG A 289 5.70 1.53 -14.74
N ILE A 290 6.45 1.66 -13.65
CA ILE A 290 6.22 0.90 -12.41
C ILE A 290 4.84 1.24 -11.84
N SER A 291 4.48 2.52 -11.79
CA SER A 291 3.19 2.99 -11.26
C SER A 291 2.01 2.48 -12.10
N ALA A 292 2.11 2.58 -13.43
CA ALA A 292 1.10 2.03 -14.34
C ALA A 292 0.98 0.52 -14.17
N LEU A 293 2.11 -0.19 -14.07
CA LEU A 293 2.11 -1.64 -13.86
C LEU A 293 1.38 -2.03 -12.57
N THR A 294 1.53 -1.27 -11.49
CA THR A 294 0.84 -1.55 -10.22
C THR A 294 -0.67 -1.58 -10.38
N ILE A 295 -1.28 -0.59 -11.04
CA ILE A 295 -2.73 -0.61 -11.23
C ILE A 295 -3.17 -1.64 -12.27
N LEU A 296 -2.45 -1.77 -13.39
CA LEU A 296 -2.84 -2.70 -14.46
C LEU A 296 -2.73 -4.18 -14.04
N VAL A 297 -1.77 -4.52 -13.18
CA VAL A 297 -1.66 -5.89 -12.63
C VAL A 297 -2.72 -6.13 -11.57
N ASN A 298 -2.91 -5.18 -10.65
CA ASN A 298 -3.89 -5.38 -9.58
C ASN A 298 -5.33 -5.33 -10.07
N SER A 299 -5.63 -4.61 -11.17
CA SER A 299 -6.96 -4.61 -11.78
C SER A 299 -7.37 -5.98 -12.32
N MET A 300 -6.42 -6.84 -12.71
CA MET A 300 -6.72 -8.21 -13.13
C MET A 300 -7.36 -9.04 -12.02
N ALA A 301 -7.03 -8.74 -10.76
CA ALA A 301 -7.63 -9.41 -9.61
C ALA A 301 -9.08 -8.94 -9.33
N LEU A 302 -9.48 -7.76 -9.83
CA LEU A 302 -10.79 -7.16 -9.55
C LEU A 302 -11.95 -7.83 -10.30
N ASN A 303 -11.68 -8.44 -11.47
CA ASN A 303 -12.71 -9.09 -12.28
C ASN A 303 -13.05 -10.51 -11.80
N ARG A 304 -12.13 -11.18 -11.07
CA ARG A 304 -12.34 -12.59 -10.65
C ARG A 304 -13.37 -12.78 -9.53
N THR A 305 -13.77 -11.72 -8.84
CA THR A 305 -14.65 -11.83 -7.65
C THR A 305 -16.14 -11.83 -8.00
N ASP A 306 -16.51 -11.54 -9.25
CA ASP A 306 -17.91 -11.53 -9.67
C ASP A 306 -18.42 -12.95 -10.04
N ASP A 307 -17.53 -13.91 -10.33
CA ASP A 307 -17.89 -15.24 -10.85
C ASP A 307 -18.23 -16.31 -9.79
N THR A 308 -18.01 -16.06 -8.50
CA THR A 308 -18.15 -17.11 -7.47
C THR A 308 -19.51 -17.16 -6.77
N THR A 309 -20.55 -16.48 -7.25
CA THR A 309 -21.87 -16.46 -6.56
C THR A 309 -22.95 -17.37 -7.12
N ASN A 310 -22.70 -18.27 -8.09
CA ASN A 310 -23.74 -19.20 -8.58
C ASN A 310 -23.23 -20.59 -8.97
N THR A 311 -22.66 -21.34 -8.01
CA THR A 311 -22.57 -22.80 -8.15
C THR A 311 -23.14 -23.46 -6.91
N GLU A 312 -24.45 -23.67 -6.95
CA GLU A 312 -25.15 -24.64 -6.11
C GLU A 312 -24.44 -26.01 -6.22
N PRO A 313 -24.15 -26.70 -5.10
CA PRO A 313 -23.48 -28.00 -5.18
C PRO A 313 -24.38 -29.01 -5.89
N PRO A 314 -23.83 -29.88 -6.77
CA PRO A 314 -24.62 -30.95 -7.38
C PRO A 314 -25.15 -31.88 -6.28
N PRO A 315 -26.42 -32.32 -6.35
CA PRO A 315 -26.99 -33.18 -5.33
C PRO A 315 -26.25 -34.51 -5.30
N SER A 316 -25.75 -34.86 -4.12
CA SER A 316 -25.10 -36.13 -3.83
C SER A 316 -26.07 -37.29 -4.05
N THR A 317 -25.77 -38.14 -5.03
CA THR A 317 -26.38 -39.46 -5.21
C THR A 317 -26.02 -40.37 -4.05
N TYR A 318 -26.91 -40.46 -3.07
CA TYR A 318 -26.96 -41.58 -2.13
C TYR A 318 -27.95 -42.63 -2.68
N THR A 319 -27.39 -43.76 -3.12
CA THR A 319 -28.13 -45.00 -3.38
C THR A 319 -28.68 -45.58 -2.09
N ASN A 320 -30.00 -45.71 -1.97
CA ASN A 320 -30.63 -46.69 -1.10
C ASN A 320 -31.90 -47.24 -1.75
N ASN A 321 -31.93 -48.56 -1.91
CA ASN A 321 -33.03 -49.37 -2.42
C ASN A 321 -34.15 -49.48 -1.38
N GLY A 322 -35.42 -49.40 -1.81
CA GLY A 322 -36.57 -49.80 -1.00
C GLY A 322 -37.94 -49.26 -1.46
N ASP A 323 -38.50 -49.88 -2.51
CA ASP A 323 -39.91 -50.08 -2.90
C ASP A 323 -41.01 -48.97 -2.88
N PRO A 324 -42.07 -49.09 -3.73
CA PRO A 324 -42.80 -47.94 -4.28
C PRO A 324 -44.22 -47.73 -3.72
N SER A 325 -44.70 -46.47 -3.71
CA SER A 325 -46.12 -46.08 -3.83
C SER A 325 -46.31 -44.54 -3.99
N PRO A 326 -47.47 -44.05 -4.51
CA PRO A 326 -47.55 -43.15 -5.69
C PRO A 326 -47.76 -41.63 -5.37
N PRO A 327 -47.83 -40.73 -6.38
CA PRO A 327 -47.39 -39.35 -6.25
C PRO A 327 -48.51 -38.40 -5.79
N SER A 328 -48.17 -37.48 -4.86
CA SER A 328 -49.00 -36.32 -4.58
C SER A 328 -48.40 -35.07 -5.25
N LYS A 329 -49.14 -34.53 -6.22
CA LYS A 329 -48.90 -33.23 -6.84
C LYS A 329 -49.21 -32.12 -5.83
N LYS A 330 -48.29 -31.21 -5.60
CA LYS A 330 -48.61 -29.86 -5.11
C LYS A 330 -47.80 -28.83 -5.89
N ASN A 331 -48.51 -28.07 -6.72
CA ASN A 331 -48.05 -26.81 -7.30
C ASN A 331 -48.02 -25.77 -6.17
N ILE A 332 -46.88 -25.10 -5.97
CA ILE A 332 -46.83 -23.82 -5.26
C ILE A 332 -46.09 -22.84 -6.17
N THR A 333 -46.89 -22.17 -6.98
CA THR A 333 -46.56 -20.95 -7.69
C THR A 333 -46.87 -19.77 -6.78
N GLY A 334 -45.92 -18.86 -6.61
CA GLY A 334 -46.18 -17.45 -6.36
C GLY A 334 -45.96 -16.98 -4.92
N ILE A 335 -44.89 -16.20 -4.72
CA ILE A 335 -44.88 -14.80 -4.24
C ILE A 335 -43.43 -14.48 -3.82
N ILE A 336 -42.66 -13.88 -4.73
CA ILE A 336 -41.55 -12.98 -4.37
C ILE A 336 -41.66 -11.78 -5.31
N VAL A 337 -42.32 -10.74 -4.81
CA VAL A 337 -42.31 -9.40 -5.39
C VAL A 337 -41.30 -8.58 -4.59
N GLY A 338 -40.26 -8.12 -5.30
CA GLY A 338 -39.69 -6.77 -5.18
C GLY A 338 -38.96 -6.39 -3.90
N SER A 339 -37.63 -6.55 -3.89
CA SER A 339 -36.72 -5.74 -3.06
C SER A 339 -35.29 -5.74 -3.63
N ILE A 340 -35.09 -5.18 -4.83
CA ILE A 340 -33.75 -4.90 -5.38
C ILE A 340 -33.61 -3.44 -5.87
N THR A 341 -34.68 -2.66 -5.97
CA THR A 341 -34.63 -1.28 -6.52
C THR A 341 -34.32 -0.18 -5.49
N GLY A 342 -34.08 -0.50 -4.22
CA GLY A 342 -33.86 0.49 -3.16
C GLY A 342 -32.41 0.97 -2.96
N SER A 343 -31.41 0.10 -3.21
CA SER A 343 -30.02 0.37 -2.82
C SER A 343 -29.22 1.20 -3.84
N LEU A 344 -29.55 1.14 -5.13
CA LEU A 344 -28.92 2.03 -6.12
C LEU A 344 -29.42 3.48 -6.00
N GLY A 345 -30.67 3.68 -5.57
CA GLY A 345 -31.26 5.01 -5.43
C GLY A 345 -30.64 5.84 -4.31
N SER A 346 -30.30 5.20 -3.18
CA SER A 346 -29.66 5.87 -2.04
C SER A 346 -28.22 6.29 -2.34
N ILE A 347 -27.44 5.46 -3.05
CA ILE A 347 -26.05 5.80 -3.42
C ILE A 347 -26.02 6.94 -4.44
N LEU A 348 -26.85 6.89 -5.48
CA LEU A 348 -26.98 8.00 -6.44
C LEU A 348 -27.50 9.27 -5.77
N GLY A 349 -28.39 9.14 -4.78
CA GLY A 349 -28.89 10.24 -3.97
C GLY A 349 -27.78 10.94 -3.16
N VAL A 350 -26.95 10.18 -2.45
CA VAL A 350 -25.84 10.74 -1.64
C VAL A 350 -24.81 11.44 -2.53
N VAL A 351 -24.44 10.84 -3.67
CA VAL A 351 -23.50 11.45 -4.62
C VAL A 351 -24.08 12.71 -5.25
N ALA A 352 -25.35 12.72 -5.64
CA ALA A 352 -26.01 13.90 -6.21
C ALA A 352 -26.16 15.04 -5.20
N ILE A 353 -26.52 14.72 -3.95
CA ILE A 353 -26.60 15.69 -2.84
C ILE A 353 -25.22 16.31 -2.58
N PHE A 354 -24.17 15.49 -2.56
CA PHE A 354 -22.80 15.96 -2.38
C PHE A 354 -22.33 16.89 -3.52
N ILE A 355 -22.57 16.52 -4.79
CA ILE A 355 -22.26 17.37 -5.95
C ILE A 355 -23.04 18.70 -5.87
N TYR A 356 -24.31 18.66 -5.46
CA TYR A 356 -25.13 19.85 -5.31
C TYR A 356 -24.58 20.82 -4.24
N PHE A 357 -24.22 20.32 -3.05
CA PHE A 357 -23.64 21.14 -1.99
C PHE A 357 -22.27 21.72 -2.37
N ARG A 358 -21.42 20.93 -3.03
CA ARG A 358 -20.11 21.40 -3.52
C ARG A 358 -20.25 22.50 -4.58
N LYS A 359 -21.25 22.40 -5.46
CA LYS A 359 -21.53 23.43 -6.48
C LYS A 359 -22.10 24.71 -5.88
N ARG A 360 -22.89 24.60 -4.80
CA ARG A 360 -23.43 25.75 -4.06
C ARG A 360 -22.33 26.51 -3.32
N HIS A 361 -21.46 25.79 -2.59
CA HIS A 361 -20.37 26.41 -1.82
C HIS A 361 -19.38 27.19 -2.71
N ARG A 362 -19.17 26.74 -3.97
CA ARG A 362 -18.34 27.45 -4.96
C ARG A 362 -18.95 28.75 -5.48
N LYS A 363 -20.27 28.92 -5.43
CA LYS A 363 -20.92 30.18 -5.82
C LYS A 363 -20.81 31.23 -4.73
N ASP A 364 -20.88 30.80 -3.46
CA ASP A 364 -20.80 31.71 -2.32
C ASP A 364 -19.39 32.29 -2.14
N GLN A 365 -18.34 31.52 -2.50
CA GLN A 365 -16.96 32.04 -2.51
C GLN A 365 -16.69 33.09 -3.60
N LYS A 366 -17.51 33.20 -4.65
CA LYS A 366 -17.34 34.24 -5.68
C LYS A 366 -17.90 35.61 -5.27
N HIS A 367 -18.66 35.70 -4.17
CA HIS A 367 -19.28 36.96 -3.73
C HIS A 367 -18.57 37.68 -2.59
N SER A 368 -17.51 37.13 -1.99
CA SER A 368 -16.83 37.76 -0.83
C SER A 368 -15.47 38.43 -1.11
N LEU A 369 -15.09 38.67 -2.37
CA LEU A 369 -13.93 39.50 -2.70
C LEU A 369 -14.37 40.90 -3.17
N HIS A 370 -14.85 41.70 -2.22
CA HIS A 370 -14.83 43.15 -2.32
C HIS A 370 -14.05 43.69 -1.11
N THR A 371 -12.74 43.80 -1.29
CA THR A 371 -11.86 44.49 -0.34
C THR A 371 -11.92 46.00 -0.62
N PRO A 372 -12.10 46.86 0.40
CA PRO A 372 -12.10 48.30 0.22
C PRO A 372 -10.68 48.81 -0.07
N ALA A 373 -10.56 49.73 -1.03
CA ALA A 373 -9.32 50.43 -1.33
C ALA A 373 -8.97 51.41 -0.20
N ILE A 374 -7.77 51.29 0.37
CA ILE A 374 -7.16 52.29 1.27
C ILE A 374 -6.18 53.15 0.44
N PRO A 375 -6.16 54.48 0.57
CA PRO A 375 -5.28 55.33 -0.22
C PRO A 375 -3.85 55.34 0.35
N THR A 376 -2.86 55.11 -0.51
CA THR A 376 -1.44 55.16 -0.18
C THR A 376 -0.96 56.62 -0.11
N SER A 377 -0.53 57.05 1.08
CA SER A 377 0.17 58.32 1.28
C SER A 377 1.63 58.20 0.82
N GLN A 378 2.06 59.14 -0.03
CA GLN A 378 3.45 59.33 -0.42
C GLN A 378 4.30 59.77 0.78
N TYR A 379 5.37 59.04 1.08
CA TYR A 379 6.51 59.59 1.80
C TYR A 379 7.77 59.40 0.96
N LEU A 380 8.33 60.56 0.63
CA LEU A 380 9.64 60.82 0.06
C LEU A 380 10.70 60.40 1.09
N TYR A 381 11.64 59.53 0.73
CA TYR A 381 12.98 59.57 1.32
C TYR A 381 14.04 59.09 0.33
N ASP A 382 15.18 59.72 0.49
CA ASP A 382 16.20 60.03 -0.50
C ASP A 382 17.28 58.94 -0.65
N ASP A 383 18.00 59.13 -1.73
CA ASP A 383 19.11 58.46 -2.37
C ASP A 383 20.26 57.94 -1.48
N SER A 384 20.81 56.78 -1.88
CA SER A 384 22.25 56.46 -1.99
C SER A 384 22.56 55.01 -1.63
N SER A 385 22.71 54.14 -2.63
CA SER A 385 23.98 53.42 -2.86
C SER A 385 23.91 52.48 -4.05
N ARG A 386 24.76 52.82 -5.01
CA ARG A 386 25.18 52.12 -6.23
C ARG A 386 25.76 50.72 -5.96
N ALA A 387 25.19 49.68 -6.56
CA ALA A 387 25.92 48.46 -6.95
C ALA A 387 25.18 47.65 -8.03
N ASN A 388 25.81 47.57 -9.20
CA ASN A 388 25.84 46.51 -10.20
C ASN A 388 24.58 45.67 -10.49
N THR A 389 23.99 46.01 -11.64
CA THR A 389 23.10 45.17 -12.43
C THR A 389 23.83 43.94 -12.96
N THR A 390 23.54 42.77 -12.40
CA THR A 390 23.69 41.48 -13.09
C THR A 390 22.34 40.80 -13.16
N SER A 391 21.93 40.48 -14.38
CA SER A 391 20.70 39.82 -14.77
C SER A 391 20.48 38.52 -13.98
N PHE A 392 19.42 38.48 -13.17
CA PHE A 392 18.91 37.23 -12.60
C PHE A 392 18.06 36.52 -13.66
N GLN A 393 18.63 35.46 -14.21
CA GLN A 393 17.93 34.44 -14.97
C GLN A 393 17.29 33.50 -13.94
N GLU A 394 15.96 33.47 -13.90
CA GLU A 394 15.15 32.63 -13.02
C GLU A 394 15.27 31.17 -13.47
N GLY A 395 16.34 30.52 -13.00
CA GLY A 395 16.55 29.08 -13.15
C GLY A 395 15.78 28.33 -12.06
N ARG A 396 14.75 27.60 -12.48
CA ARG A 396 14.14 26.53 -11.69
C ARG A 396 15.22 25.51 -11.27
N SER A 397 15.66 25.57 -10.02
CA SER A 397 16.43 24.47 -9.42
C SER A 397 15.47 23.33 -9.11
N SER A 398 15.49 22.32 -9.97
CA SER A 398 15.08 20.96 -9.64
C SER A 398 16.07 20.44 -8.60
N THR A 399 15.64 20.27 -7.35
CA THR A 399 16.44 19.62 -6.30
C THR A 399 16.56 18.13 -6.61
N ASN A 400 17.55 17.77 -7.42
CA ASN A 400 18.09 16.42 -7.44
C ASN A 400 18.88 16.22 -6.13
N PHE A 401 18.27 15.55 -5.16
CA PHE A 401 18.98 14.98 -4.01
C PHE A 401 19.85 13.82 -4.51
N GLY A 402 21.04 14.14 -5.01
CA GLY A 402 22.11 13.17 -5.20
C GLY A 402 22.75 12.85 -3.85
N TYR A 403 22.42 11.70 -3.27
CA TYR A 403 23.17 11.16 -2.15
C TYR A 403 24.56 10.75 -2.62
N ARG A 404 25.57 11.51 -2.21
CA ARG A 404 26.97 11.11 -2.27
C ARG A 404 27.25 10.30 -1.01
N SER A 405 27.18 8.97 -1.11
CA SER A 405 27.59 8.09 -0.02
C SER A 405 29.11 8.15 0.13
N THR A 406 29.59 8.71 1.24
CA THR A 406 30.94 8.43 1.73
C THR A 406 30.97 6.98 2.21
N GLU A 407 31.73 6.14 1.50
CA GLU A 407 32.04 4.77 1.91
C GLU A 407 32.80 4.79 3.24
N THR A 408 32.14 4.37 4.32
CA THR A 408 32.80 3.87 5.53
C THR A 408 32.79 2.36 5.48
N HIS A 409 33.96 1.79 5.19
CA HIS A 409 34.23 0.36 5.14
C HIS A 409 34.16 -0.23 6.56
N TRP A 410 33.08 -0.94 6.89
CA TRP A 410 32.99 -1.71 8.13
C TRP A 410 33.55 -3.12 7.90
N ASN A 411 34.76 -3.37 8.39
CA ASN A 411 35.32 -4.73 8.45
C ASN A 411 34.67 -5.49 9.62
N LEU A 412 33.75 -6.40 9.31
CA LEU A 412 33.28 -7.40 10.27
C LEU A 412 34.15 -8.65 10.16
N GLN A 413 35.28 -8.67 10.89
CA GLN A 413 36.03 -9.89 11.13
C GLN A 413 35.68 -10.39 12.54
N GLN A 414 34.65 -11.22 12.63
CA GLN A 414 34.26 -11.85 13.90
C GLN A 414 35.02 -13.17 14.06
N SER A 415 35.99 -13.14 14.97
CA SER A 415 36.68 -14.29 15.54
C SER A 415 35.69 -15.12 16.36
N LEU A 416 35.59 -16.41 16.04
CA LEU A 416 34.94 -17.42 16.87
C LEU A 416 35.73 -17.58 18.18
N GLN A 417 35.21 -17.04 19.27
CA GLN A 417 35.51 -17.53 20.62
C GLN A 417 34.22 -17.63 21.42
N ASP A 418 33.98 -18.83 21.95
CA ASP A 418 32.82 -19.23 22.75
C ASP A 418 32.59 -18.36 23.98
N PRO A 419 31.33 -18.05 24.33
CA PRO A 419 30.92 -17.79 25.70
C PRO A 419 30.22 -19.02 26.31
N SER A 420 30.62 -19.35 27.54
CA SER A 420 29.96 -20.30 28.45
C SER A 420 28.53 -19.86 28.86
N PRO A 421 27.70 -20.77 29.39
CA PRO A 421 26.26 -20.76 29.15
C PRO A 421 25.43 -20.02 30.21
N VAL A 422 24.36 -19.35 29.75
CA VAL A 422 23.21 -18.96 30.57
C VAL A 422 22.01 -19.83 30.17
N GLN A 423 21.32 -20.37 31.18
CA GLN A 423 20.23 -21.35 31.09
C GLN A 423 19.11 -20.96 30.11
N GLN A 424 18.84 -21.84 29.14
CA GLN A 424 17.64 -21.84 28.31
C GLN A 424 16.59 -22.82 28.86
N VAL A 425 15.34 -22.36 28.90
CA VAL A 425 14.13 -23.18 29.06
C VAL A 425 13.91 -23.98 27.76
N PRO A 426 13.64 -25.30 27.80
CA PRO A 426 13.59 -26.11 26.59
C PRO A 426 12.23 -25.99 25.86
N PRO A 427 12.22 -25.94 24.51
CA PRO A 427 11.01 -26.05 23.71
C PRO A 427 10.59 -27.52 23.51
N PRO A 428 9.31 -27.79 23.15
CA PRO A 428 8.79 -29.13 23.00
C PRO A 428 9.24 -29.79 21.69
N ASN A 429 9.47 -31.10 21.82
CA ASN A 429 10.08 -32.00 20.86
C ASN A 429 9.06 -32.47 19.79
N PRO A 430 9.33 -32.32 18.48
CA PRO A 430 8.61 -33.04 17.44
C PRO A 430 9.48 -34.17 16.90
N SER A 431 9.13 -35.41 17.23
CA SER A 431 9.70 -36.61 16.61
C SER A 431 8.69 -37.27 15.68
N SER A 432 9.24 -37.79 14.58
CA SER A 432 8.73 -38.78 13.62
C SER A 432 7.90 -38.28 12.43
N VAL A 433 8.48 -38.41 11.22
CA VAL A 433 8.04 -39.27 10.09
C VAL A 433 9.11 -39.21 8.97
N PRO A 434 9.31 -40.27 8.14
CA PRO A 434 10.61 -40.64 7.57
C PRO A 434 10.83 -40.36 6.06
N ASN A 435 12.10 -40.43 5.66
CA ASN A 435 12.70 -40.62 4.33
C ASN A 435 11.78 -40.62 3.08
N GLN A 436 12.07 -39.72 2.14
CA GLN A 436 11.74 -39.88 0.72
C GLN A 436 12.96 -39.69 -0.18
N HIS A 437 12.97 -40.48 -1.25
CA HIS A 437 13.97 -40.68 -2.29
C HIS A 437 14.23 -39.44 -3.18
N PRO A 438 15.35 -39.43 -3.96
CA PRO A 438 15.74 -38.29 -4.79
C PRO A 438 14.88 -38.16 -6.06
N VAL A 439 14.51 -36.92 -6.40
CA VAL A 439 13.91 -36.54 -7.70
C VAL A 439 15.01 -36.01 -8.62
N PRO A 440 15.01 -36.32 -9.93
CA PRO A 440 16.11 -35.98 -10.83
C PRO A 440 16.11 -34.49 -11.23
N GLN A 441 17.31 -33.89 -11.28
CA GLN A 441 17.54 -32.58 -11.89
C GLN A 441 17.30 -32.64 -13.41
N GLY A 442 16.20 -32.04 -13.85
CA GLY A 442 15.97 -31.69 -15.25
C GLY A 442 16.70 -30.40 -15.61
N ARG A 443 17.66 -30.51 -16.52
CA ARG A 443 18.40 -29.40 -17.13
C ARG A 443 17.44 -28.60 -18.04
N MET A 444 16.98 -27.42 -17.61
CA MET A 444 16.30 -26.48 -18.51
C MET A 444 17.29 -25.44 -19.05
N GLN A 445 17.31 -25.34 -20.38
CA GLN A 445 18.02 -24.33 -21.14
C GLN A 445 17.41 -22.95 -20.89
N GLY A 446 18.29 -21.94 -20.85
CA GLY A 446 17.98 -20.57 -20.45
C GLY A 446 16.81 -19.96 -21.20
N THR A 447 15.78 -19.59 -20.43
CA THR A 447 14.74 -18.66 -20.87
C THR A 447 15.27 -17.25 -20.64
N ARG A 448 15.28 -16.43 -21.69
CA ARG A 448 15.78 -15.07 -21.65
C ARG A 448 14.84 -14.23 -20.78
N ALA A 449 15.36 -13.66 -19.70
CA ALA A 449 14.60 -12.83 -18.78
C ALA A 449 13.86 -11.70 -19.51
N LEU A 450 12.58 -11.52 -19.20
CA LEU A 450 11.73 -10.52 -19.85
C LEU A 450 11.81 -9.16 -19.12
N SER A 451 12.03 -8.07 -19.85
CA SER A 451 12.12 -6.72 -19.27
C SER A 451 10.76 -6.19 -18.79
N THR A 452 10.75 -5.18 -17.90
CA THR A 452 9.51 -4.48 -17.47
C THR A 452 8.66 -4.01 -18.67
N GLU A 453 9.31 -3.62 -19.77
CA GLU A 453 8.63 -3.28 -21.02
C GLU A 453 7.89 -4.46 -21.64
N GLN A 454 8.52 -5.64 -21.65
CA GLN A 454 7.89 -6.87 -22.13
C GLN A 454 6.75 -7.30 -21.22
N LEU A 455 6.86 -7.07 -19.91
CA LEU A 455 5.81 -7.35 -18.94
C LEU A 455 4.57 -6.47 -19.18
N VAL A 456 4.79 -5.17 -19.36
CA VAL A 456 3.74 -4.21 -19.75
C VAL A 456 3.13 -4.55 -21.11
N ARG A 457 3.96 -4.92 -22.10
CA ARG A 457 3.49 -5.34 -23.42
C ARG A 457 2.62 -6.60 -23.35
N MET A 458 3.05 -7.63 -22.62
CA MET A 458 2.29 -8.87 -22.45
C MET A 458 0.96 -8.62 -21.75
N LEU A 459 0.95 -7.73 -20.76
CA LEU A 459 -0.26 -7.29 -20.07
C LEU A 459 -1.25 -6.63 -21.04
N VAL A 460 -0.76 -5.71 -21.88
CA VAL A 460 -1.55 -5.04 -22.93
C VAL A 460 -2.05 -6.02 -23.98
N GLU A 461 -1.19 -6.90 -24.49
CA GLU A 461 -1.56 -7.92 -25.50
C GLU A 461 -2.61 -8.90 -24.95
N ARG A 462 -2.54 -9.26 -23.67
CA ARG A 462 -3.53 -10.11 -23.00
C ARG A 462 -4.88 -9.39 -22.83
N MET A 463 -4.86 -8.15 -22.33
CA MET A 463 -6.08 -7.33 -22.21
C MET A 463 -6.76 -7.11 -23.56
N GLN A 464 -5.99 -7.01 -24.65
CA GLN A 464 -6.52 -6.89 -26.00
C GLN A 464 -7.09 -8.21 -26.56
N ARG A 465 -6.53 -9.37 -26.18
CA ARG A 465 -7.09 -10.69 -26.56
C ARG A 465 -8.35 -11.04 -25.77
N GLU A 466 -8.38 -10.77 -24.48
CA GLU A 466 -9.56 -10.98 -23.63
C GLU A 466 -10.68 -9.96 -23.97
N GLY A 467 -10.34 -8.81 -24.58
CA GLY A 467 -11.31 -7.85 -25.11
C GLY A 467 -12.15 -8.34 -26.32
N GLN A 468 -11.89 -9.53 -26.87
CA GLN A 468 -12.79 -10.19 -27.84
C GLN A 468 -13.86 -11.07 -27.19
N ASP A 469 -13.65 -11.52 -25.95
CA ASP A 469 -14.59 -12.35 -25.19
C ASP A 469 -15.00 -11.63 -23.90
N GLY A 470 -15.92 -10.66 -23.99
CA GLY A 470 -16.82 -10.22 -22.90
C GLY A 470 -16.26 -9.60 -21.60
N ASP A 471 -14.99 -9.79 -21.25
CA ASP A 471 -14.44 -9.59 -19.90
C ASP A 471 -13.59 -8.32 -19.75
N LEU A 472 -13.97 -7.25 -20.46
CA LEU A 472 -13.44 -5.92 -20.12
C LEU A 472 -14.05 -5.47 -18.78
N PRO A 473 -13.26 -4.89 -17.86
CA PRO A 473 -13.84 -4.18 -16.73
C PRO A 473 -14.84 -3.14 -17.25
N PRO A 474 -16.00 -2.95 -16.59
CA PRO A 474 -17.11 -2.20 -17.15
C PRO A 474 -16.64 -0.81 -17.60
N ALA A 475 -16.86 -0.50 -18.88
CA ALA A 475 -16.59 0.81 -19.44
C ALA A 475 -17.48 1.82 -18.70
N TYR A 476 -16.88 2.65 -17.86
CA TYR A 476 -17.61 3.75 -17.26
C TYR A 476 -17.73 4.88 -18.28
N CYS A 477 -18.97 5.21 -18.62
CA CYS A 477 -19.28 6.39 -19.40
C CYS A 477 -18.81 7.62 -18.62
N SER A 478 -17.92 8.39 -19.23
CA SER A 478 -17.65 9.77 -18.80
C SER A 478 -18.94 10.58 -18.96
N HIS A 479 -19.29 11.34 -17.92
CA HIS A 479 -20.35 12.36 -17.97
C HIS A 479 -19.74 13.74 -18.03
#